data_AF-A0A523N106-F1
#
_entry.id   AF-A0A523N106-F1
#
_cell.length_a   1.000
_cell.length_b   1.000
_cell.length_c   1.000
_cell.angle_alpha   90.00
_cell.angle_beta   90.00
_cell.angle_gamma   90.00
#
_symmetry.space_group_name_H-M   'P 1'
#
loop_
_entity.id
_entity.type
_entity.pdbx_description
1 polymer ?
#
loop_
_entity_poly.entity_id
_entity_poly.type
_entity_poly.pdbx_seq_one_letter_code
_entity_poly.pdbx_strand_id
1 'polypeptide(L)'
;MKKKIFLLLVMVVAVALFFVFDLGQYLSLESLKSNRDQLRAFYDTNAVTMVAAFIGVYIVTVALSLPGATILTLCAGAIFGSVTGTLVVNVGATIGAMLAFLVARFLLRDWVEKKFGAKLKPFNDGFSKNAINYILFLRLVPLFPFFLVNLVSGLTQIRLPVYFFGTMFGTLPGTFVYANAGSNLASINQLSDIASLEVLGAFALLGLFALIPTVYKYIKSKKNPPTESDRVEQES
;
A
#
# COMPACT_ATOMS: atom_id res chain seq x y z
N MET A 1 -23.78 9.80 -12.08
CA MET A 1 -22.80 10.86 -12.40
C MET A 1 -22.62 11.86 -11.26
N LYS A 2 -23.68 12.50 -10.74
CA LYS A 2 -23.59 13.49 -9.63
C LYS A 2 -22.78 13.01 -8.41
N LYS A 3 -23.00 11.77 -7.93
CA LYS A 3 -22.24 11.18 -6.80
C LYS A 3 -20.74 10.99 -7.09
N LYS A 4 -20.37 10.58 -8.30
CA LYS A 4 -18.96 10.41 -8.71
C LYS A 4 -18.24 11.76 -8.77
N ILE A 5 -18.90 12.79 -9.31
CA ILE A 5 -18.39 14.17 -9.38
C ILE A 5 -18.23 14.76 -7.98
N PHE A 6 -19.23 14.59 -7.11
CA PHE A 6 -19.15 15.04 -5.73
C PHE A 6 -17.95 14.42 -4.99
N LEU A 7 -17.76 13.11 -5.11
CA LEU A 7 -16.62 12.41 -4.50
C LEU A 7 -15.27 12.94 -5.02
N LEU A 8 -15.14 13.13 -6.34
CA LEU A 8 -13.94 13.71 -6.94
C LEU A 8 -13.68 15.13 -6.40
N LEU A 9 -14.71 15.96 -6.31
CA LEU A 9 -14.59 17.33 -5.79
C LEU A 9 -14.12 17.32 -4.33
N VAL A 10 -14.71 16.47 -3.49
CA VAL A 10 -14.30 16.32 -2.09
C VAL A 10 -12.83 15.91 -1.99
N MET A 11 -12.38 14.96 -2.81
CA MET A 11 -10.97 14.55 -2.83
C MET A 11 -10.04 15.68 -3.28
N VAL A 12 -10.39 16.38 -4.35
CA VAL A 12 -9.59 17.51 -4.87
C VAL A 12 -9.51 18.63 -3.83
N VAL A 13 -10.61 18.97 -3.17
CA VAL A 13 -10.62 19.95 -2.09
C VAL A 13 -9.75 19.47 -0.93
N ALA A 14 -9.88 18.22 -0.48
CA ALA A 14 -9.07 17.70 0.61
C ALA A 14 -7.55 17.74 0.30
N VAL A 15 -7.16 17.36 -0.91
CA VAL A 15 -5.77 17.46 -1.38
C VAL A 15 -5.33 18.92 -1.47
N ALA A 16 -6.16 19.82 -2.00
CA ALA A 16 -5.86 21.25 -2.07
C ALA A 16 -5.65 21.84 -0.67
N LEU A 17 -6.52 21.53 0.30
CA LEU A 17 -6.37 21.97 1.68
C LEU A 17 -5.06 21.47 2.31
N PHE A 18 -4.63 20.24 2.00
CA PHE A 18 -3.35 19.72 2.48
C PHE A 18 -2.16 20.59 2.04
N PHE A 19 -2.15 21.04 0.78
CA PHE A 19 -1.08 21.91 0.25
C PHE A 19 -1.25 23.38 0.67
N VAL A 20 -2.48 23.91 0.70
CA VAL A 20 -2.77 25.30 1.07
C VAL A 20 -2.42 25.58 2.53
N PHE A 21 -2.70 24.65 3.43
CA PHE A 21 -2.33 24.75 4.85
C PHE A 21 -0.91 24.25 5.14
N ASP A 22 -0.15 23.91 4.11
CA ASP A 22 1.21 23.36 4.22
C ASP A 22 1.33 22.26 5.29
N LEU A 23 0.37 21.31 5.28
CA LEU A 23 0.35 20.23 6.27
C LEU A 23 1.55 19.28 6.13
N GLY A 24 2.25 19.34 4.99
CA GLY A 24 3.48 18.61 4.74
C GLY A 24 4.61 18.97 5.70
N GLN A 25 4.65 20.20 6.23
CA GLN A 25 5.67 20.61 7.19
C GLN A 25 5.66 19.75 8.47
N TYR A 26 4.46 19.36 8.93
CA TYR A 26 4.28 18.49 10.10
C TYR A 26 4.66 17.03 9.80
N LEU A 27 4.68 16.65 8.53
CA LEU A 27 5.11 15.34 8.04
C LEU A 27 6.58 15.36 7.60
N SER A 28 7.43 16.05 8.37
CA SER A 28 8.88 16.09 8.17
C SER A 28 9.62 15.35 9.29
N LEU A 29 10.84 14.88 9.00
CA LEU A 29 11.67 14.20 10.00
C LEU A 29 12.04 15.13 11.16
N GLU A 30 12.27 16.42 10.87
CA GLU A 30 12.57 17.44 11.87
C GLU A 30 11.38 17.71 12.79
N SER A 31 10.17 17.87 12.23
CA SER A 31 8.94 18.02 13.02
C SER A 31 8.68 16.78 13.87
N LEU A 32 8.92 15.58 13.33
CA LEU A 32 8.78 14.36 14.10
C LEU A 32 9.77 14.31 15.28
N LYS A 33 11.05 14.65 15.06
CA LYS A 33 12.07 14.67 16.12
C LYS A 33 11.75 15.69 17.21
N SER A 34 11.36 16.90 16.83
CA SER A 34 11.06 17.98 17.78
C SER A 34 9.80 17.72 18.61
N ASN A 35 8.81 16.99 18.07
CA ASN A 35 7.54 16.72 18.76
C ASN A 35 7.45 15.33 19.38
N ARG A 36 8.48 14.47 19.23
CA ARG A 36 8.46 13.07 19.67
C ARG A 36 8.03 12.93 21.13
N ASP A 37 8.65 13.68 22.03
CA ASP A 37 8.43 13.52 23.47
C ASP A 37 7.02 13.96 23.87
N GLN A 38 6.47 14.99 23.22
CA GLN A 38 5.08 15.43 23.42
C GLN A 38 4.08 14.38 22.92
N LEU A 39 4.31 13.83 21.73
CA LEU A 39 3.46 12.77 21.16
C LEU A 39 3.50 11.50 22.02
N ARG A 40 4.67 11.16 22.57
CA ARG A 40 4.83 10.02 23.47
C ARG A 40 4.13 10.25 24.81
N ALA A 41 4.29 11.42 25.42
CA ALA A 41 3.60 11.77 26.66
C ALA A 41 2.06 11.76 26.50
N PHE A 42 1.55 12.21 25.34
CA PHE A 42 0.13 12.12 25.02
C PHE A 42 -0.32 10.66 24.87
N TYR A 43 0.48 9.81 24.22
CA TYR A 43 0.19 8.38 24.12
C TYR A 43 0.15 7.69 25.49
N ASP A 44 1.09 8.00 26.39
CA ASP A 44 1.16 7.38 27.72
C ASP A 44 -0.07 7.70 28.59
N THR A 45 -0.76 8.82 28.32
CA THR A 45 -1.98 9.23 29.03
C THR A 45 -3.28 8.92 28.28
N ASN A 46 -3.25 8.80 26.94
CA ASN A 46 -4.42 8.70 26.07
C ASN A 46 -4.25 7.63 24.96
N ALA A 47 -3.74 6.45 25.32
CA ALA A 47 -3.32 5.41 24.37
C ALA A 47 -4.38 5.07 23.30
N VAL A 48 -5.62 4.79 23.70
CA VAL A 48 -6.69 4.39 22.76
C VAL A 48 -7.01 5.52 21.78
N THR A 49 -7.18 6.75 22.28
CA THR A 49 -7.46 7.93 21.46
C THR A 49 -6.33 8.18 20.47
N MET A 50 -5.08 8.09 20.93
CA MET A 50 -3.91 8.32 20.08
C MET A 50 -3.81 7.26 18.98
N VAL A 51 -4.00 5.97 19.29
CA VAL A 51 -3.99 4.90 18.30
C VAL A 51 -5.11 5.07 17.28
N ALA A 52 -6.34 5.35 17.73
CA ALA A 52 -7.48 5.54 16.84
C ALA A 52 -7.30 6.76 15.91
N ALA A 53 -6.85 7.89 16.46
CA ALA A 53 -6.56 9.09 15.70
C ALA A 53 -5.44 8.84 14.66
N PHE A 54 -4.37 8.15 15.07
CA PHE A 54 -3.26 7.81 14.20
C PHE A 54 -3.70 6.93 13.03
N ILE A 55 -4.49 5.87 13.30
CA ILE A 55 -5.07 5.02 12.24
C ILE A 55 -5.92 5.87 11.30
N GLY A 56 -6.77 6.75 11.82
CA GLY A 56 -7.59 7.66 11.01
C GLY A 56 -6.76 8.55 10.08
N VAL A 57 -5.72 9.20 10.61
CA VAL A 57 -4.79 10.04 9.83
C VAL A 57 -4.09 9.21 8.74
N TYR A 58 -3.62 8.01 9.08
CA TYR A 58 -2.95 7.13 8.13
C TYR A 58 -3.91 6.67 7.01
N ILE A 59 -5.15 6.30 7.36
CA ILE A 59 -6.20 5.94 6.39
C ILE A 59 -6.44 7.10 5.42
N VAL A 60 -6.64 8.32 5.92
CA VAL A 60 -6.90 9.49 5.08
C VAL A 60 -5.70 9.78 4.17
N THR A 61 -4.49 9.75 4.73
CA THR A 61 -3.24 9.97 3.97
C THR A 61 -3.14 8.99 2.80
N VAL A 62 -3.35 7.70 3.05
CA VAL A 62 -3.25 6.67 2.00
C VAL A 62 -4.43 6.71 1.04
N ALA A 63 -5.67 6.89 1.53
CA ALA A 63 -6.87 6.90 0.70
C ALA A 63 -6.86 8.06 -0.30
N LEU A 64 -6.35 9.22 0.12
CA LEU A 64 -6.18 10.41 -0.71
C LEU A 64 -4.85 10.44 -1.47
N SER A 65 -3.98 9.44 -1.28
CA SER A 65 -2.66 9.36 -1.90
C SER A 65 -1.76 10.57 -1.60
N LEU A 66 -1.87 11.10 -0.37
CA LEU A 66 -1.07 12.22 0.10
C LEU A 66 0.38 11.79 0.39
N PRO A 67 1.36 12.70 0.20
CA PRO A 67 2.73 12.45 0.61
C PRO A 67 2.85 12.36 2.15
N GLY A 68 3.91 11.72 2.64
CA GLY A 68 4.24 11.68 4.08
C GLY A 68 3.95 10.36 4.80
N ALA A 69 3.40 9.33 4.13
CA ALA A 69 3.17 8.01 4.72
C ALA A 69 4.45 7.37 5.32
N THR A 70 5.62 7.62 4.73
CA THR A 70 6.91 7.18 5.27
C THR A 70 7.21 7.83 6.63
N ILE A 71 7.01 9.14 6.74
CA ILE A 71 7.22 9.89 7.99
C ILE A 71 6.19 9.49 9.03
N LEU A 72 4.93 9.25 8.63
CA LEU A 72 3.94 8.67 9.53
C LEU A 72 4.39 7.29 10.03
N THR A 73 4.89 6.40 9.17
CA THR A 73 5.37 5.09 9.62
C THR A 73 6.52 5.20 10.63
N LEU A 74 7.45 6.14 10.43
CA LEU A 74 8.51 6.44 11.41
C LEU A 74 7.92 6.98 12.72
N CYS A 75 6.92 7.87 12.62
CA CYS A 75 6.21 8.42 13.76
C CYS A 75 5.53 7.34 14.59
N ALA A 76 4.86 6.38 13.93
CA ALA A 76 4.28 5.22 14.60
C ALA A 76 5.32 4.41 15.37
N GLY A 77 6.50 4.19 14.78
CA GLY A 77 7.63 3.54 15.44
C GLY A 77 8.12 4.32 16.67
N ALA A 78 8.28 5.64 16.53
CA ALA A 78 8.77 6.52 17.58
C ALA A 78 7.81 6.62 18.78
N ILE A 79 6.50 6.56 18.52
CA ILE A 79 5.46 6.69 19.55
C ILE A 79 5.08 5.34 20.13
N PHE A 80 4.82 4.32 19.30
CA PHE A 80 4.24 3.05 19.74
C PHE A 80 5.27 1.92 19.88
N GLY A 81 6.51 2.13 19.40
CA GLY A 81 7.53 1.09 19.28
C GLY A 81 7.38 0.27 17.99
N SER A 82 8.38 -0.57 17.69
CA SER A 82 8.47 -1.27 16.40
C SER A 82 7.26 -2.16 16.12
N VAL A 83 6.89 -3.03 17.06
CA VAL A 83 5.83 -4.04 16.85
C VAL A 83 4.45 -3.37 16.81
N THR A 84 4.10 -2.61 17.83
CA THR A 84 2.79 -1.92 17.88
C THR A 84 2.65 -0.91 16.76
N GLY A 85 3.69 -0.13 16.48
CA GLY A 85 3.71 0.80 15.36
C GLY A 85 3.49 0.09 14.03
N THR A 86 4.09 -1.09 13.84
CA THR A 86 3.85 -1.93 12.66
C THR A 86 2.39 -2.32 12.53
N LEU A 87 1.77 -2.82 13.59
CA LEU A 87 0.37 -3.26 13.54
C LEU A 87 -0.58 -2.09 13.27
N VAL A 88 -0.39 -0.97 13.98
CA VAL A 88 -1.17 0.26 13.82
C VAL A 88 -1.08 0.78 12.39
N VAL A 89 0.13 0.89 11.85
CA VAL A 89 0.34 1.32 10.46
C VAL A 89 -0.26 0.31 9.48
N ASN A 90 -0.08 -0.99 9.70
CA ASN A 90 -0.58 -2.00 8.76
C ASN A 90 -2.11 -1.97 8.63
N VAL A 91 -2.83 -1.74 9.75
CA VAL A 91 -4.29 -1.52 9.74
C VAL A 91 -4.64 -0.28 8.93
N GLY A 92 -4.02 0.86 9.22
CA GLY A 92 -4.30 2.11 8.51
C GLY A 92 -3.95 2.05 7.02
N ALA A 93 -2.80 1.46 6.69
CA ALA A 93 -2.31 1.29 5.33
C ALA A 93 -3.24 0.38 4.53
N THR A 94 -3.68 -0.74 5.11
CA THR A 94 -4.56 -1.69 4.43
C THR A 94 -5.93 -1.08 4.15
N ILE A 95 -6.54 -0.45 5.16
CA ILE A 95 -7.86 0.19 5.00
C ILE A 95 -7.78 1.36 4.03
N GLY A 96 -6.79 2.24 4.18
CA GLY A 96 -6.57 3.35 3.25
C GLY A 96 -6.31 2.88 1.82
N ALA A 97 -5.53 1.80 1.64
CA ALA A 97 -5.26 1.21 0.34
C ALA A 97 -6.52 0.61 -0.30
N MET A 98 -7.41 0.00 0.49
CA MET A 98 -8.71 -0.47 0.02
C MET A 98 -9.60 0.69 -0.43
N LEU A 99 -9.64 1.79 0.33
CA LEU A 99 -10.42 2.97 -0.06
C LEU A 99 -9.88 3.55 -1.38
N ALA A 100 -8.58 3.75 -1.51
CA ALA A 100 -7.96 4.23 -2.76
C ALA A 100 -8.25 3.29 -3.94
N PHE A 101 -8.16 1.99 -3.72
CA PHE A 101 -8.52 0.96 -4.70
C PHE A 101 -9.98 1.04 -5.15
N LEU A 102 -10.91 1.19 -4.20
CA LEU A 102 -12.35 1.30 -4.48
C LEU A 102 -12.67 2.60 -5.21
N VAL A 103 -12.07 3.71 -4.80
CA VAL A 103 -12.19 5.00 -5.47
C VAL A 103 -11.73 4.87 -6.92
N ALA A 104 -10.55 4.30 -7.18
CA ALA A 104 -10.05 4.04 -8.53
C ALA A 104 -11.02 3.17 -9.34
N ARG A 105 -11.53 2.10 -8.73
CA ARG A 105 -12.47 1.17 -9.36
C ARG A 105 -13.80 1.83 -9.73
N PHE A 106 -14.39 2.59 -8.82
CA PHE A 106 -15.72 3.18 -9.05
C PHE A 106 -15.67 4.43 -9.93
N LEU A 107 -14.61 5.23 -9.84
CA LEU A 107 -14.52 6.50 -10.54
C LEU A 107 -13.87 6.37 -11.92
N LEU A 108 -12.83 5.55 -12.05
CA LEU A 108 -11.94 5.58 -13.21
C LEU A 108 -12.04 4.34 -14.10
N ARG A 109 -12.42 3.17 -13.55
CA ARG A 109 -12.36 1.89 -14.28
C ARG A 109 -13.10 1.92 -15.62
N ASP A 110 -14.36 2.34 -15.66
CA ASP A 110 -15.18 2.34 -16.89
C ASP A 110 -14.51 3.18 -18.01
N TRP A 111 -13.96 4.33 -17.63
CA TRP A 111 -13.29 5.24 -18.56
C TRP A 111 -11.96 4.67 -19.04
N VAL A 112 -11.15 4.10 -18.13
CA VAL A 112 -9.86 3.48 -18.47
C VAL A 112 -10.07 2.25 -19.34
N GLU A 113 -11.05 1.39 -19.01
CA GLU A 113 -11.35 0.17 -19.76
C GLU A 113 -11.78 0.51 -21.20
N LYS A 114 -12.62 1.54 -21.38
CA LYS A 114 -13.01 2.03 -22.71
C LYS A 114 -11.85 2.59 -23.52
N LYS A 115 -10.91 3.30 -22.90
CA LYS A 115 -9.81 4.00 -23.59
C LYS A 115 -8.53 3.17 -23.73
N PHE A 116 -8.27 2.24 -22.80
CA PHE A 116 -7.01 1.52 -22.64
C PHE A 116 -7.19 0.02 -22.39
N GLY A 117 -8.39 -0.55 -22.61
CA GLY A 117 -8.69 -1.96 -22.33
C GLY A 117 -7.70 -2.95 -22.97
N ALA A 118 -7.27 -2.71 -24.21
CA ALA A 118 -6.25 -3.53 -24.88
C ALA A 118 -4.89 -3.53 -24.14
N LYS A 119 -4.49 -2.40 -23.55
CA LYS A 119 -3.26 -2.28 -22.74
C LYS A 119 -3.42 -2.90 -21.36
N LEU A 120 -4.63 -2.95 -20.81
CA LEU A 120 -4.94 -3.59 -19.53
C LEU A 120 -5.08 -5.12 -19.64
N LYS A 121 -5.41 -5.65 -20.82
CA LYS A 121 -5.64 -7.08 -21.04
C LYS A 121 -4.48 -7.97 -20.55
N PRO A 122 -3.20 -7.71 -20.88
CA PRO A 122 -2.09 -8.53 -20.37
C PRO A 122 -1.98 -8.52 -18.84
N PHE A 123 -2.26 -7.39 -18.20
CA PHE A 123 -2.27 -7.28 -16.73
C PHE A 123 -3.41 -8.10 -16.14
N ASN A 124 -4.63 -7.97 -16.67
CA ASN A 124 -5.78 -8.74 -16.22
C ASN A 124 -5.55 -10.25 -16.40
N ASP A 125 -5.03 -10.66 -17.56
CA ASP A 125 -4.70 -12.06 -17.87
C ASP A 125 -3.65 -12.61 -16.89
N GLY A 126 -2.60 -11.84 -16.57
CA GLY A 126 -1.58 -12.20 -15.58
C GLY A 126 -2.13 -12.30 -14.14
N PHE A 127 -2.91 -11.31 -13.70
CA PHE A 127 -3.50 -11.30 -12.36
C PHE A 127 -4.52 -12.42 -12.16
N SER A 128 -5.26 -12.82 -13.19
CA SER A 128 -6.33 -13.83 -13.09
C SER A 128 -5.87 -15.17 -12.47
N LYS A 129 -4.61 -15.56 -12.67
CA LYS A 129 -4.09 -16.86 -12.23
C LYS A 129 -3.41 -16.85 -10.86
N ASN A 130 -2.80 -15.72 -10.46
CA ASN A 130 -2.03 -15.61 -9.20
C ASN A 130 -2.01 -14.18 -8.62
N ALA A 131 -3.14 -13.47 -8.64
CA ALA A 131 -3.23 -12.07 -8.20
C ALA A 131 -2.60 -11.78 -6.83
N ILE A 132 -2.76 -12.67 -5.85
CA ILE A 132 -2.19 -12.47 -4.51
C ILE A 132 -0.66 -12.40 -4.53
N ASN A 133 0.01 -13.29 -5.27
CA ASN A 133 1.47 -13.33 -5.39
C ASN A 133 2.01 -12.08 -6.08
N TYR A 134 1.29 -11.58 -7.10
CA TYR A 134 1.67 -10.32 -7.74
C TYR A 134 1.49 -9.13 -6.80
N ILE A 135 0.40 -9.06 -6.03
CA ILE A 135 0.24 -7.98 -5.03
C ILE A 135 1.34 -8.06 -3.97
N LEU A 136 1.67 -9.25 -3.46
CA LEU A 136 2.77 -9.44 -2.52
C LEU A 136 4.09 -8.93 -3.11
N PHE A 137 4.42 -9.31 -4.35
CA PHE A 137 5.59 -8.80 -5.06
C PHE A 137 5.59 -7.27 -5.15
N LEU A 138 4.48 -6.67 -5.61
CA LEU A 138 4.37 -5.23 -5.78
C LEU A 138 4.45 -4.45 -4.46
N ARG A 139 4.10 -5.07 -3.33
CA ARG A 139 4.19 -4.46 -1.99
C ARG A 139 5.54 -4.65 -1.33
N LEU A 140 6.19 -5.78 -1.57
CA LEU A 140 7.49 -6.10 -1.02
C LEU A 140 8.59 -5.36 -1.76
N VAL A 141 8.55 -5.34 -3.10
CA VAL A 141 9.59 -4.68 -3.90
C VAL A 141 9.35 -3.17 -3.91
N PRO A 142 10.27 -2.34 -3.37
CA PRO A 142 10.11 -0.89 -3.25
C PRO A 142 10.40 -0.16 -4.58
N LEU A 143 10.03 -0.78 -5.71
CA LEU A 143 10.19 -0.20 -7.05
C LEU A 143 9.00 0.68 -7.42
N PHE A 144 7.81 0.38 -6.88
CA PHE A 144 6.57 1.03 -7.27
C PHE A 144 6.03 1.91 -6.14
N PRO A 145 5.63 3.15 -6.42
CA PRO A 145 4.96 3.99 -5.44
C PRO A 145 3.70 3.34 -4.88
N PHE A 146 3.47 3.48 -3.57
CA PHE A 146 2.34 2.84 -2.89
C PHE A 146 0.98 3.19 -3.50
N PHE A 147 0.77 4.47 -3.85
CA PHE A 147 -0.47 4.95 -4.47
C PHE A 147 -0.67 4.35 -5.87
N LEU A 148 0.40 4.12 -6.62
CA LEU A 148 0.34 3.61 -7.98
C LEU A 148 -0.14 2.16 -7.97
N VAL A 149 0.35 1.34 -7.03
CA VAL A 149 -0.14 -0.03 -6.82
C VAL A 149 -1.64 -0.02 -6.49
N ASN A 150 -2.10 0.92 -5.66
CA ASN A 150 -3.52 1.04 -5.30
C ASN A 150 -4.39 1.38 -6.53
N LEU A 151 -3.97 2.38 -7.29
CA LEU A 151 -4.66 2.84 -8.49
C LEU A 151 -4.74 1.74 -9.56
N VAL A 152 -3.59 1.16 -9.94
CA VAL A 152 -3.53 0.12 -10.98
C VAL A 152 -4.33 -1.11 -10.56
N SER A 153 -4.24 -1.53 -9.30
CA SER A 153 -5.02 -2.67 -8.79
C SER A 153 -6.52 -2.39 -8.84
N GLY A 154 -6.97 -1.15 -8.55
CA GLY A 154 -8.37 -0.77 -8.62
C GLY A 154 -8.94 -0.79 -10.04
N LEU A 155 -8.10 -0.48 -11.04
CA LEU A 155 -8.42 -0.47 -12.47
C LEU A 155 -8.42 -1.87 -13.11
N THR A 156 -7.81 -2.86 -12.48
CA THR A 156 -7.77 -4.26 -12.96
C THR A 156 -8.91 -5.11 -12.39
N GLN A 157 -9.00 -6.36 -12.83
CA GLN A 157 -10.00 -7.34 -12.39
C GLN A 157 -9.69 -7.99 -11.02
N ILE A 158 -8.72 -7.49 -10.25
CA ILE A 158 -8.36 -8.06 -8.95
C ILE A 158 -9.55 -8.00 -7.98
N ARG A 159 -9.85 -9.11 -7.30
CA ARG A 159 -10.93 -9.14 -6.31
C ARG A 159 -10.52 -8.41 -5.03
N LEU A 160 -11.46 -7.70 -4.41
CA LEU A 160 -11.18 -6.90 -3.19
C LEU A 160 -10.55 -7.72 -2.05
N PRO A 161 -11.00 -8.95 -1.72
CA PRO A 161 -10.37 -9.76 -0.67
C PRO A 161 -8.92 -10.13 -0.99
N VAL A 162 -8.62 -10.43 -2.26
CA VAL A 162 -7.24 -10.75 -2.70
C VAL A 162 -6.33 -9.54 -2.53
N TYR A 163 -6.82 -8.36 -2.89
CA TYR A 163 -6.09 -7.13 -2.71
C TYR A 163 -5.91 -6.76 -1.22
N PHE A 164 -6.93 -7.00 -0.39
CA PHE A 164 -6.88 -6.81 1.06
C PHE A 164 -5.78 -7.66 1.69
N PHE A 165 -5.84 -8.99 1.54
CA PHE A 165 -4.85 -9.88 2.15
C PHE A 165 -3.46 -9.69 1.53
N GLY A 166 -3.37 -9.54 0.21
CA GLY A 166 -2.11 -9.26 -0.47
C GLY A 166 -1.45 -7.98 0.03
N THR A 167 -2.23 -6.92 0.27
CA THR A 167 -1.70 -5.68 0.85
C THR A 167 -1.33 -5.89 2.31
N MET A 168 -2.24 -6.42 3.13
CA MET A 168 -2.03 -6.61 4.56
C MET A 168 -0.78 -7.44 4.88
N PHE A 169 -0.48 -8.48 4.12
CA PHE A 169 0.73 -9.28 4.32
C PHE A 169 1.95 -8.70 3.59
N GLY A 170 1.76 -8.17 2.39
CA GLY A 170 2.86 -7.65 1.58
C GLY A 170 3.50 -6.38 2.16
N THR A 171 2.75 -5.59 2.94
CA THR A 171 3.27 -4.35 3.53
C THR A 171 3.95 -4.56 4.87
N LEU A 172 3.76 -5.71 5.53
CA LEU A 172 4.29 -5.95 6.89
C LEU A 172 5.80 -5.83 6.97
N PRO A 173 6.62 -6.46 6.10
CA PRO A 173 8.07 -6.38 6.22
C PRO A 173 8.60 -4.94 6.04
N GLY A 174 8.08 -4.23 5.03
CA GLY A 174 8.38 -2.82 4.80
C GLY A 174 8.02 -1.97 6.01
N THR A 175 6.78 -2.11 6.48
CA THR A 175 6.27 -1.36 7.62
C THR A 175 7.11 -1.61 8.87
N PHE A 176 7.51 -2.86 9.13
CA PHE A 176 8.34 -3.21 10.27
C PHE A 176 9.71 -2.56 10.21
N VAL A 177 10.39 -2.57 9.05
CA VAL A 177 11.70 -1.93 8.90
C VAL A 177 11.62 -0.44 9.21
N TYR A 178 10.63 0.26 8.65
CA TYR A 178 10.45 1.69 8.91
C TYR A 178 9.96 1.99 10.33
N ALA A 179 9.04 1.20 10.90
CA ALA A 179 8.61 1.38 12.28
C ALA A 179 9.76 1.09 13.27
N ASN A 180 10.60 0.10 13.00
CA ASN A 180 11.79 -0.19 13.80
C ASN A 180 12.87 0.89 13.68
N ALA A 181 13.02 1.48 12.49
CA ALA A 181 13.86 2.67 12.35
C ALA A 181 13.28 3.82 13.19
N GLY A 182 11.97 4.04 13.13
CA GLY A 182 11.27 5.05 13.91
C GLY A 182 11.39 4.88 15.42
N SER A 183 11.38 3.65 15.95
CA SER A 183 11.61 3.42 17.39
C SER A 183 13.02 3.83 17.83
N ASN A 184 13.96 3.87 16.89
CA ASN A 184 15.33 4.33 17.06
C ASN A 184 15.54 5.72 16.43
N LEU A 185 14.52 6.60 16.44
CA LEU A 185 14.52 7.87 15.70
C LEU A 185 15.78 8.73 15.83
N ALA A 186 16.41 8.71 17.01
CA ALA A 186 17.62 9.48 17.29
C ALA A 186 18.81 9.08 16.42
N SER A 187 18.87 7.84 15.93
CA SER A 187 19.95 7.35 15.07
C SER A 187 19.74 7.63 13.57
N ILE A 188 18.58 8.16 13.17
CA ILE A 188 18.27 8.45 11.77
C ILE A 188 18.68 9.88 11.45
N ASN A 189 19.63 10.08 10.55
CA ASN A 189 19.98 11.43 10.06
C ASN A 189 19.19 11.76 8.78
N GLN A 190 19.02 10.78 7.91
CA GLN A 190 18.35 10.91 6.62
C GLN A 190 17.59 9.63 6.27
N LEU A 191 16.57 9.73 5.41
CA LEU A 191 15.74 8.56 5.05
C LEU A 191 16.52 7.47 4.29
N SER A 192 17.61 7.83 3.62
CA SER A 192 18.49 6.87 2.93
C SER A 192 19.23 5.94 3.89
N ASP A 193 19.37 6.30 5.16
CA ASP A 193 19.98 5.43 6.18
C ASP A 193 19.15 4.16 6.42
N ILE A 194 17.84 4.24 6.15
CA ILE A 194 16.88 3.14 6.33
C ILE A 194 16.78 2.28 5.07
N ALA A 195 16.80 2.92 3.90
CA ALA A 195 16.69 2.28 2.59
C ALA A 195 18.09 1.89 2.04
N SER A 196 18.90 1.22 2.84
CA SER A 196 20.23 0.76 2.43
C SER A 196 20.13 -0.25 1.28
N LEU A 197 21.20 -0.38 0.48
CA LEU A 197 21.23 -1.33 -0.64
C LEU A 197 20.94 -2.77 -0.19
N GLU A 198 21.38 -3.13 1.01
CA GLU A 198 21.11 -4.43 1.64
C GLU A 198 19.63 -4.63 1.95
N VAL A 199 18.97 -3.62 2.55
CA VAL A 199 17.53 -3.65 2.83
C VAL A 199 16.72 -3.73 1.54
N LEU A 200 17.08 -2.92 0.54
CA LEU A 200 16.45 -2.95 -0.78
C LEU A 200 16.66 -4.31 -1.47
N GLY A 201 17.85 -4.89 -1.36
CA GLY A 201 18.17 -6.23 -1.85
C GLY A 201 17.36 -7.32 -1.16
N ALA A 202 17.21 -7.26 0.16
CA ALA A 202 16.38 -8.20 0.93
C ALA A 202 14.90 -8.12 0.50
N PHE A 203 14.37 -6.91 0.32
CA PHE A 203 13.01 -6.73 -0.20
C PHE A 203 12.83 -7.22 -1.63
N ALA A 204 13.82 -7.02 -2.50
CA ALA A 204 13.81 -7.57 -3.85
C ALA A 204 13.78 -9.11 -3.82
N LEU A 205 14.59 -9.75 -2.98
CA LEU A 205 14.62 -11.21 -2.82
C LEU A 205 13.29 -11.74 -2.26
N LEU A 206 12.71 -11.10 -1.23
CA LEU A 206 11.40 -11.48 -0.70
C LEU A 206 10.29 -11.33 -1.74
N GLY A 207 10.34 -10.27 -2.54
CA GLY A 207 9.43 -10.08 -3.67
C GLY A 207 9.56 -11.21 -4.68
N LEU A 208 10.78 -11.52 -5.13
CA LEU A 208 11.02 -12.62 -6.06
C LEU A 208 10.55 -13.96 -5.51
N PHE A 209 10.76 -14.21 -4.21
CA PHE A 209 10.25 -15.38 -3.52
C PHE A 209 8.72 -15.48 -3.60
N ALA A 210 8.00 -14.37 -3.43
CA ALA A 210 6.54 -14.33 -3.56
C ALA A 210 6.05 -14.71 -4.98
N LEU A 211 6.89 -14.59 -6.01
CA LEU A 211 6.56 -15.00 -7.38
C LEU A 211 6.85 -16.48 -7.70
N ILE A 212 7.57 -17.21 -6.84
CA ILE A 212 7.90 -18.64 -7.08
C ILE A 212 6.67 -19.48 -7.44
N PRO A 213 5.53 -19.41 -6.71
CA PRO A 213 4.37 -20.23 -7.05
C PRO A 213 3.77 -19.86 -8.41
N THR A 214 3.87 -18.59 -8.80
CA THR A 214 3.41 -18.09 -10.10
C THR A 214 4.26 -18.65 -11.23
N VAL A 215 5.60 -18.58 -11.09
CA VAL A 215 6.55 -19.11 -12.08
C VAL A 215 6.42 -20.62 -12.20
N TYR A 216 6.30 -21.33 -11.07
CA TYR A 216 6.12 -22.78 -11.06
C TYR A 216 4.86 -23.22 -11.83
N LYS A 217 3.72 -22.57 -11.59
CA LYS A 217 2.47 -22.86 -12.32
C LYS A 217 2.59 -22.52 -13.81
N TYR A 218 3.28 -21.43 -14.16
CA TYR A 218 3.50 -21.05 -15.56
C TYR A 218 4.32 -22.11 -16.31
N ILE A 219 5.42 -22.58 -15.71
CA ILE A 219 6.26 -23.64 -16.29
C ILE A 219 5.47 -24.96 -16.42
N LYS A 220 4.71 -25.34 -15.38
CA LYS A 220 3.90 -26.58 -15.40
C LYS A 220 2.82 -26.55 -16.49
N SER A 221 2.13 -25.42 -16.65
CA SER A 221 1.11 -25.24 -17.69
C SER A 221 1.67 -25.29 -19.11
N LYS A 222 2.95 -24.94 -19.31
CA LYS A 222 3.62 -25.05 -20.61
C LYS A 222 4.09 -26.48 -20.89
N LYS A 223 4.45 -27.23 -19.86
CA LYS A 223 4.92 -28.62 -19.97
C LYS A 223 3.77 -29.62 -20.20
N ASN A 224 2.61 -29.37 -19.60
CA ASN A 224 1.41 -30.18 -19.76
C ASN A 224 0.26 -29.30 -20.29
N PRO A 225 0.14 -29.08 -21.61
CA PRO A 225 -1.00 -28.37 -22.17
C PRO A 225 -2.31 -29.15 -21.87
N PRO A 226 -3.46 -28.46 -21.67
CA PRO A 226 -4.74 -29.13 -21.44
C PRO A 226 -5.07 -30.08 -22.59
N THR A 227 -5.49 -31.30 -22.25
CA THR A 227 -5.95 -32.29 -23.25
C THR A 227 -7.26 -31.83 -23.88
N GLU A 228 -7.59 -32.41 -25.03
CA GLU A 228 -8.82 -32.06 -25.78
C GLU A 228 -10.09 -32.29 -24.95
N SER A 229 -10.07 -33.28 -24.04
CA SER A 229 -11.11 -33.52 -23.02
C SER A 229 -11.32 -32.34 -22.07
N ASP A 230 -10.24 -31.70 -21.61
CA ASP A 230 -10.27 -30.62 -20.62
C ASP A 230 -10.81 -29.32 -21.23
N ARG A 231 -10.77 -29.19 -22.57
CA ARG A 231 -11.30 -28.03 -23.29
C ARG A 231 -12.80 -28.11 -23.46
N VAL A 232 -13.32 -29.31 -23.75
CA VAL A 232 -14.76 -29.56 -23.91
C VAL A 232 -15.51 -29.33 -22.59
N GLU A 233 -14.91 -29.70 -21.45
CA GLU A 233 -15.50 -29.53 -20.12
C GLU A 233 -15.46 -28.07 -19.61
N GLN A 234 -14.60 -27.22 -20.18
CA GLN A 234 -14.53 -25.78 -19.86
C GLN A 234 -15.50 -24.93 -20.70
N GLU A 235 -16.03 -25.48 -21.79
CA GLU A 235 -16.97 -24.81 -22.70
C GLU A 235 -18.44 -25.20 -22.45
N SER A 236 -18.69 -26.24 -21.63
CA SER A 236 -20.00 -26.71 -21.18
C SER A 236 -20.42 -26.11 -19.83
#